data_AF-J9E838-F1
#
_entry.id   AF-J9E838-F1
#
_cell.length_a   1.000
_cell.length_b   1.000
_cell.length_c   1.000
_cell.angle_alpha   90.00
_cell.angle_beta   90.00
_cell.angle_gamma   90.00
#
_symmetry.space_group_name_H-M   'P 1'
#
loop_
_entity.id
_entity.type
_entity.pdbx_description
1 polymer ?
#
loop_
_entity_poly.entity_id
_entity_poly.type
_entity_poly.pdbx_seq_one_letter_code
_entity_poly.pdbx_strand_id
1 'polypeptide(L)'
;WNCSLINPNTKEVYGEMILNRGTREAAFVHAISSAGIAYRITRDCSKGLIDKCGCDLSALKRTDQFNWNGCSDNVRYGVAVSRAFADAAERGKNQTLERKIMNLHNNNAGRQ
;
A
#
# COMPACT_ATOMS: atom_id res chain seq x y z
N TRP A 1 -6.50 0.21 22.01
CA TRP A 1 -5.42 0.25 20.99
C TRP A 1 -5.61 1.52 20.16
N ASN A 2 -4.61 2.40 20.09
CA ASN A 2 -4.68 3.70 19.40
C ASN A 2 -3.72 3.77 18.19
N CYS A 3 -3.24 2.61 17.71
CA CYS A 3 -2.28 2.49 16.61
C CYS A 3 -0.91 3.16 16.87
N SER A 4 -0.54 3.47 18.11
CA SER A 4 0.83 3.94 18.42
C SER A 4 1.81 2.78 18.25
N LEU A 5 2.55 2.77 17.14
CA LEU A 5 3.55 1.75 16.81
C LEU A 5 4.93 2.05 17.41
N ILE A 6 5.11 3.21 18.03
CA ILE A 6 6.34 3.62 18.73
C ILE A 6 5.96 3.97 20.16
N ASN A 7 6.63 3.35 21.13
CA ASN A 7 6.51 3.77 22.51
C ASN A 7 7.11 5.19 22.66
N PRO A 8 6.35 6.20 23.10
CA PRO A 8 6.87 7.57 23.19
C PRO A 8 8.01 7.70 24.21
N ASN A 9 8.05 6.83 25.21
CA ASN A 9 9.05 6.85 26.28
C ASN A 9 10.27 5.99 25.95
N THR A 10 10.06 4.75 25.51
CA THR A 10 11.17 3.81 25.22
C THR A 10 11.69 3.90 23.78
N LYS A 11 10.97 4.62 22.89
CA LYS A 11 11.22 4.69 21.44
C LYS A 11 11.18 3.33 20.73
N GLU A 12 10.78 2.27 21.42
CA GLU A 12 10.69 0.94 20.86
C GLU A 12 9.55 0.86 19.86
N VAL A 13 9.83 0.18 18.74
CA VAL A 13 8.85 -0.05 17.69
C VAL A 13 8.05 -1.31 18.07
N TYR A 14 6.78 -1.13 18.42
CA TYR A 14 5.82 -2.23 18.62
C TYR A 14 5.54 -3.00 17.32
N GLY A 15 6.08 -2.56 16.19
CA GLY A 15 5.96 -3.21 14.89
C GLY A 15 6.26 -4.69 14.93
N GLU A 16 7.35 -5.15 15.55
CA GLU A 16 7.58 -6.60 15.67
C GLU A 16 6.52 -7.28 16.54
N MET A 17 6.13 -6.71 17.68
CA MET A 17 5.19 -7.36 18.59
C MET A 17 3.76 -7.41 18.03
N ILE A 18 3.32 -6.35 17.36
CA ILE A 18 1.98 -6.23 16.77
C ILE A 18 1.93 -6.97 15.43
N LEU A 19 2.94 -6.88 14.57
CA LEU A 19 2.95 -7.54 13.26
C LEU A 19 3.32 -9.03 13.35
N ASN A 20 4.05 -9.47 14.38
CA ASN A 20 4.31 -10.90 14.62
C ASN A 20 3.16 -11.62 15.34
N ARG A 21 2.15 -10.90 15.86
CA ARG A 21 0.92 -11.50 16.41
C ARG A 21 -0.22 -11.38 15.40
N GLY A 22 -0.99 -12.45 15.23
CA GLY A 22 -2.02 -12.54 14.20
C GLY A 22 -3.33 -11.91 14.65
N THR A 23 -3.28 -10.67 15.09
CA THR A 23 -4.45 -9.99 15.67
C THR A 23 -5.24 -9.22 14.61
N ARG A 24 -6.46 -8.79 14.96
CA ARG A 24 -7.29 -7.98 14.06
C ARG A 24 -6.67 -6.60 13.81
N GLU A 25 -5.99 -6.05 14.80
CA GLU A 25 -5.27 -4.78 14.71
C GLU A 25 -4.08 -4.90 13.74
N ALA A 26 -3.34 -6.01 13.77
CA ALA A 26 -2.26 -6.28 12.83
C ALA A 26 -2.80 -6.33 11.38
N ALA A 27 -3.94 -6.99 11.17
CA ALA A 27 -4.59 -7.03 9.86
C ALA A 27 -4.93 -5.63 9.33
N PHE A 28 -5.45 -4.76 10.18
CA PHE A 28 -5.71 -3.37 9.82
C PHE A 28 -4.41 -2.62 9.46
N VAL A 29 -3.34 -2.78 10.24
CA VAL A 29 -2.04 -2.11 9.98
C VAL A 29 -1.45 -2.55 8.63
N HIS A 30 -1.50 -3.85 8.30
CA HIS A 30 -1.06 -4.37 7.00
C HIS A 30 -1.87 -3.76 5.83
N ALA A 31 -3.19 -3.72 5.98
CA ALA A 31 -4.08 -3.14 4.98
C ALA A 31 -3.84 -1.64 4.79
N ILE A 32 -3.91 -0.84 5.86
CA ILE A 32 -3.78 0.63 5.75
C ILE A 32 -2.38 1.07 5.29
N SER A 33 -1.34 0.32 5.67
CA SER A 33 0.04 0.60 5.21
C SER A 33 0.19 0.33 3.71
N SER A 34 -0.33 -0.81 3.24
CA SER A 34 -0.33 -1.16 1.81
C SER A 34 -1.15 -0.18 0.98
N ALA A 35 -2.31 0.25 1.49
CA ALA A 35 -3.14 1.29 0.91
C ALA A 35 -2.39 2.63 0.82
N GLY A 36 -1.74 3.03 1.91
CA GLY A 36 -0.98 4.28 2.00
C GLY A 36 0.17 4.36 1.00
N ILE A 37 0.91 3.27 0.80
CA ILE A 37 1.95 3.19 -0.23
C ILE A 37 1.34 3.35 -1.62
N ALA A 38 0.26 2.61 -1.92
CA ALA A 38 -0.40 2.68 -3.23
C ALA A 38 -0.92 4.09 -3.52
N TYR A 39 -1.58 4.71 -2.54
CA TYR A 39 -2.09 6.08 -2.64
C TYR A 39 -0.98 7.09 -2.86
N ARG A 40 0.08 7.06 -2.02
CA ARG A 40 1.14 8.07 -2.07
C ARG A 40 1.92 7.99 -3.38
N ILE A 41 2.28 6.78 -3.82
CA ILE A 41 2.99 6.58 -5.09
C ILE A 41 2.12 7.06 -6.25
N THR A 42 0.84 6.69 -6.28
CA THR A 42 -0.08 7.15 -7.32
C THR A 42 -0.13 8.66 -7.38
N ARG A 43 -0.29 9.32 -6.23
CA ARG A 43 -0.39 10.78 -6.13
C ARG A 43 0.89 11.49 -6.58
N ASP A 44 2.05 10.94 -6.24
CA ASP A 44 3.35 11.51 -6.62
C ASP A 44 3.64 11.31 -8.11
N CYS A 45 3.22 10.18 -8.69
CA CYS A 45 3.24 9.96 -10.14
C CYS A 45 2.42 11.02 -10.88
N SER A 46 1.18 11.28 -10.44
CA SER A 46 0.31 12.28 -11.08
C SER A 46 0.81 13.72 -10.94
N LYS A 47 1.63 14.00 -9.93
CA LYS A 47 2.30 15.28 -9.75
C LYS A 47 3.61 15.40 -10.55
N GLY A 48 4.06 14.33 -11.19
CA GLY A 48 5.35 14.29 -11.90
C GLY A 48 6.55 14.35 -10.95
N LEU A 49 6.41 13.91 -9.69
CA LEU A 49 7.51 13.88 -8.72
C LEU A 49 8.40 12.63 -8.86
N ILE A 50 7.98 11.65 -9.65
CA ILE A 50 8.68 10.39 -9.88
C ILE A 50 8.85 10.19 -11.38
N ASP A 51 10.10 10.22 -11.86
CA ASP A 51 10.41 10.15 -13.29
C ASP A 51 9.97 8.84 -13.98
N LYS A 52 9.79 7.77 -13.21
CA LYS A 52 9.46 6.43 -13.72
C LYS A 52 7.98 6.20 -13.97
N CYS A 53 7.11 7.17 -13.66
CA CYS A 53 5.66 7.06 -13.84
C CYS A 53 5.05 8.43 -14.18
N GLY A 54 3.75 8.41 -14.49
CA GLY A 54 2.97 9.61 -14.81
C GLY A 54 1.48 9.31 -14.78
N CYS A 55 0.70 10.17 -15.43
CA CYS A 55 -0.75 10.07 -15.54
C CYS A 55 -1.20 8.76 -16.24
N ASP A 56 -2.38 8.27 -15.88
CA ASP A 56 -3.06 7.26 -16.68
C ASP A 56 -3.71 7.90 -17.93
N LEU A 57 -3.35 7.39 -19.09
CA LEU A 57 -3.83 7.86 -20.40
C LEU A 57 -4.92 6.96 -20.98
N SER A 58 -5.31 5.89 -20.26
CA SER A 58 -6.28 4.90 -20.76
C SER A 58 -7.69 5.49 -21.00
N ALA A 59 -8.05 6.53 -20.26
CA ALA A 59 -9.32 7.24 -20.36
C ALA A 59 -9.35 8.34 -21.44
N LEU A 60 -8.24 8.62 -22.12
CA LEU A 60 -8.20 9.64 -23.20
C LEU A 60 -8.91 9.20 -24.49
N LYS A 61 -9.63 8.07 -24.47
CA LYS A 61 -10.53 7.71 -25.57
C LYS A 61 -11.65 8.74 -25.63
N ARG A 62 -11.59 9.62 -26.63
CA ARG A 62 -12.64 10.58 -26.94
C ARG A 62 -13.95 9.83 -27.19
N THR A 63 -14.97 10.14 -26.41
CA THR A 63 -16.36 9.87 -26.77
C THR A 63 -16.98 11.18 -27.24
N ASP A 64 -17.93 11.12 -28.16
CA ASP A 64 -18.58 12.34 -28.70
C ASP A 64 -19.39 13.11 -27.64
N GLN A 65 -19.57 12.54 -26.45
CA GLN A 65 -20.38 13.10 -25.35
C GLN A 65 -19.54 13.71 -24.21
N PHE A 66 -18.27 13.31 -24.02
CA PHE A 66 -17.45 13.79 -22.92
C PHE A 66 -15.96 13.84 -23.26
N ASN A 67 -15.33 14.98 -22.96
CA ASN A 67 -13.90 15.18 -23.14
C ASN A 67 -13.17 14.99 -21.79
N TRP A 68 -12.55 13.83 -21.61
CA TRP A 68 -11.60 13.61 -20.52
C TRP A 68 -10.34 14.45 -20.76
N ASN A 69 -9.97 15.27 -19.78
CA ASN A 69 -8.75 16.09 -19.80
C ASN A 69 -8.04 16.05 -18.43
N GLY A 70 -6.83 16.61 -18.39
CA GLY A 70 -6.01 16.61 -17.18
C GLY A 70 -5.19 15.33 -16.97
N CYS A 71 -4.79 15.11 -15.71
CA CYS A 71 -3.96 13.97 -15.32
C CYS A 71 -4.78 13.01 -14.48
N SER A 72 -5.17 11.87 -15.07
CA SER A 72 -5.80 10.80 -14.30
C SER A 72 -4.76 10.07 -13.45
N ASP A 73 -5.13 9.70 -12.23
CA ASP A 73 -4.27 8.99 -11.30
C ASP A 73 -3.94 7.57 -11.82
N ASN A 74 -2.65 7.25 -11.94
CA ASN A 74 -2.19 5.92 -12.34
C ASN A 74 -2.21 4.93 -11.16
N VAL A 75 -3.41 4.59 -10.69
CA VAL A 75 -3.64 3.71 -9.54
C VAL A 75 -3.01 2.33 -9.74
N ARG A 76 -3.02 1.81 -10.97
CA ARG A 76 -2.41 0.50 -11.29
C ARG A 76 -0.91 0.49 -10.98
N TYR A 77 -0.20 1.58 -11.31
CA TYR A 77 1.22 1.71 -10.99
C TYR A 77 1.45 1.75 -9.48
N GLY A 78 0.68 2.57 -8.74
CA GLY A 78 0.79 2.65 -7.29
C GLY A 78 0.51 1.32 -6.59
N VAL A 79 -0.53 0.59 -7.01
CA VAL A 79 -0.85 -0.75 -6.50
C VAL A 79 0.28 -1.74 -6.81
N ALA A 80 0.86 -1.70 -8.01
CA ALA A 80 1.97 -2.57 -8.39
C ALA A 80 3.22 -2.32 -7.52
N VAL A 81 3.57 -1.05 -7.28
CA VAL A 81 4.68 -0.68 -6.39
C VAL A 81 4.40 -1.09 -4.95
N SER A 82 3.19 -0.82 -4.45
CA SER A 82 2.77 -1.24 -3.10
C SER A 82 2.88 -2.75 -2.93
N ARG A 83 2.42 -3.53 -3.91
CA ARG A 83 2.55 -4.99 -3.91
C ARG A 83 4.01 -5.41 -3.87
N ALA A 84 4.85 -4.86 -4.73
CA ALA A 84 6.27 -5.21 -4.80
C ALA A 84 7.01 -4.89 -3.49
N PHE A 85 6.67 -3.79 -2.82
CA PHE A 85 7.31 -3.35 -1.59
C PHE A 85 6.76 -4.07 -0.35
N ALA A 86 5.46 -4.02 -0.11
CA ALA A 86 4.84 -4.56 1.09
C ALA A 86 4.91 -6.10 1.13
N ASP A 87 4.67 -6.78 0.02
CA ASP A 87 4.70 -8.25 -0.01
C ASP A 87 6.13 -8.81 0.03
N ALA A 88 7.15 -8.00 -0.31
CA ALA A 88 8.55 -8.41 -0.16
C ALA A 88 8.95 -8.53 1.32
N ALA A 89 8.37 -7.72 2.20
CA ALA A 89 8.62 -7.80 3.65
C ALA A 89 8.16 -9.14 4.25
N GLU A 90 7.11 -9.76 3.69
CA GLU A 90 6.58 -11.06 4.14
C GLU A 90 7.47 -12.26 3.78
N ARG A 91 8.53 -12.05 2.97
CA ARG A 91 9.47 -13.12 2.56
C ARG A 91 10.50 -13.47 3.65
N GLY A 92 10.46 -12.81 4.81
CA GLY A 92 11.37 -13.06 5.93
C GLY A 92 11.39 -14.51 6.43
N LYS A 93 12.51 -14.91 7.05
CA LYS A 93 12.77 -16.28 7.52
C LYS A 93 12.04 -16.67 8.83
N ASN A 94 11.42 -15.72 9.53
CA ASN A 94 10.89 -15.91 10.89
C ASN A 94 9.34 -15.88 10.99
N GLN A 95 8.62 -16.29 9.94
CA GLN A 95 7.15 -16.34 9.96
C GLN A 95 6.61 -17.67 9.46
N THR A 96 5.53 -18.15 10.09
CA THR A 96 4.80 -19.36 9.66
C THR A 96 4.10 -19.12 8.33
N LEU A 97 3.78 -20.20 7.61
CA LEU A 97 3.13 -20.12 6.30
C LEU A 97 1.74 -19.45 6.39
N GLU A 98 0.97 -19.79 7.42
CA GLU A 98 -0.37 -19.24 7.66
C GLU A 98 -0.30 -17.73 7.88
N ARG A 99 0.74 -17.27 8.59
CA ARG A 99 0.94 -15.83 8.82
C ARG A 99 1.26 -15.09 7.54
N LYS A 100 2.16 -15.64 6.72
CA LYS A 100 2.50 -15.06 5.42
C LYS A 100 1.27 -14.93 4.53
N ILE A 101 0.44 -15.97 4.46
CA ILE A 101 -0.79 -15.94 3.66
C ILE A 101 -1.77 -14.88 4.20
N MET A 102 -1.95 -14.81 5.52
CA MET A 102 -2.82 -13.81 6.14
C MET A 102 -2.33 -12.38 5.88
N ASN A 103 -1.03 -12.12 6.03
CA ASN A 103 -0.46 -10.79 5.80
C ASN A 103 -0.55 -10.39 4.33
N LEU A 104 -0.26 -11.30 3.40
CA LEU A 104 -0.46 -11.08 1.96
C LEU A 104 -1.93 -10.79 1.62
N HIS A 105 -2.87 -11.49 2.26
CA HIS A 105 -4.30 -11.22 2.12
C HIS A 105 -4.66 -9.81 2.62
N ASN A 106 -4.22 -9.44 3.82
CA ASN A 106 -4.49 -8.12 4.41
C ASN A 106 -3.87 -6.98 3.58
N ASN A 107 -2.63 -7.15 3.14
CA ASN A 107 -1.96 -6.21 2.24
C ASN A 107 -2.74 -6.05 0.93
N ASN A 108 -3.23 -7.16 0.35
CA ASN A 108 -4.04 -7.11 -0.85
C ASN A 108 -5.40 -6.42 -0.62
N ALA A 109 -6.06 -6.69 0.51
CA ALA A 109 -7.30 -6.05 0.88
C ALA A 109 -7.16 -4.52 1.01
N GLY A 110 -6.00 -4.03 1.48
CA GLY A 110 -5.74 -2.59 1.52
C GLY A 110 -5.49 -1.94 0.16
N ARG A 111 -5.11 -2.71 -0.86
CA ARG A 111 -4.82 -2.19 -2.21
C ARG A 111 -6.03 -2.19 -3.15
N GLN A 112 -7.10 -2.89 -2.78
CA GLN A 112 -8.35 -2.99 -3.55
C GLN A 112 -9.36 -1.95 -3.06
#